data_AF-A0AAD8IN18-F1
#
_entry.id   AF-A0AAD8IN18-F1
#
_cell.length_a   1.000
_cell.length_b   1.000
_cell.length_c   1.000
_cell.angle_alpha   90.00
_cell.angle_beta   90.00
_cell.angle_gamma   90.00
#
_symmetry.space_group_name_H-M   'P 1'
#
loop_
_entity.id
_entity.type
_entity.pdbx_description
1 polymer ?
#
loop_
_entity_poly.entity_id
_entity_poly.type
_entity_poly.pdbx_seq_one_letter_code
_entity_poly.pdbx_strand_id
1 'polypeptide(L)'
;MRTGEASKGFNLLLLDSKRARMHAFVHGMIADEYEQKIQTSIKKSTYLTDVIGVIEEHDPIRKIRNVNGVIQSQIKFKITDGSKSVQVTFWDEFAEYFAEMLKEETMYPVILIIGSARVTLWREEVILTNVGAATFYINCNHRSVVEIRKMIAQNMFSKNKLANEGKRCATIYMVKDINNLADNFIESHILCQVKLTKFQQVKTWCHPICTSCYERVHVLNNEDTCSFCKRVVPYADKKFEVSITANDETGSIVLILEDREVRTLMGKTVVIPR
;
A
#
# COMPACT_ATOMS: atom_id res chain seq x y z
N MET A 1 29.97 26.09 18.15
CA MET A 1 29.69 25.76 16.74
C MET A 1 30.62 24.63 16.33
N ARG A 2 30.10 23.45 16.01
CA ARG A 2 30.86 22.37 15.37
C ARG A 2 30.01 21.83 14.22
N THR A 3 30.48 22.13 13.00
CA THR A 3 30.34 21.41 11.74
C THR A 3 29.04 20.62 11.54
N GLY A 4 28.19 21.11 10.63
CA GLY A 4 26.93 20.50 10.22
C GLY A 4 27.08 19.20 9.42
N GLU A 5 27.76 18.20 9.98
CA GLU A 5 27.72 16.84 9.49
C GLU A 5 26.50 16.14 10.08
N ALA A 6 25.66 15.55 9.23
CA ALA A 6 24.48 14.80 9.66
C ALA A 6 24.91 13.59 10.50
N SER A 7 24.70 13.64 11.82
CA SER A 7 24.97 12.51 12.70
C SER A 7 23.85 11.47 12.58
N LYS A 8 24.15 10.32 11.95
CA LYS A 8 23.22 9.18 11.81
C LYS A 8 23.10 8.45 13.15
N GLY A 9 22.10 8.72 13.98
CA GLY A 9 21.82 7.96 15.22
C GLY A 9 20.33 7.63 15.33
N PHE A 10 19.96 6.65 16.16
CA PHE A 10 18.54 6.28 16.32
C PHE A 10 18.19 5.87 17.75
N ASN A 11 16.93 6.11 18.12
CA ASN A 11 16.36 5.69 19.40
C ASN A 11 15.90 4.24 19.32
N LEU A 12 16.14 3.49 20.38
CA LEU A 12 15.69 2.12 20.57
C LEU A 12 14.77 2.05 21.79
N LEU A 13 13.76 1.20 21.72
CA LEU A 13 12.98 0.79 22.88
C LEU A 13 13.28 -0.68 23.16
N LEU A 14 13.99 -0.94 24.25
CA LEU A 14 14.32 -2.28 24.71
C LEU A 14 13.22 -2.76 25.66
N LEU A 15 12.90 -4.04 25.59
CA LEU A 15 11.98 -4.71 26.50
C LEU A 15 12.77 -5.75 27.29
N ASP A 16 12.76 -5.63 28.63
CA ASP A 16 13.40 -6.61 29.49
C ASP A 16 12.55 -7.89 29.62
N SER A 17 13.08 -8.89 30.34
CA SER A 17 12.38 -10.17 30.59
C SER A 17 11.09 -10.04 31.41
N LYS A 18 10.82 -8.86 31.98
CA LYS A 18 9.62 -8.52 32.74
C LYS A 18 8.69 -7.57 31.97
N ARG A 19 8.96 -7.33 30.68
CA ARG A 19 8.21 -6.41 29.80
C ARG A 19 8.31 -4.93 30.22
N ALA A 20 9.31 -4.55 30.98
CA ALA A 20 9.60 -3.15 31.27
C ALA A 20 10.21 -2.48 30.04
N ARG A 21 9.67 -1.31 29.67
CA ARG A 21 10.14 -0.52 28.52
C ARG A 21 11.34 0.33 28.94
N MET A 22 12.43 0.22 28.19
CA MET A 22 13.66 0.99 28.40
C MET A 22 14.02 1.75 27.14
N HIS A 23 14.08 3.08 27.23
CA HIS A 23 14.58 3.91 26.13
C HIS A 23 16.10 3.87 26.08
N ALA A 24 16.67 3.63 24.91
CA ALA A 24 18.09 3.64 24.65
C ALA A 24 18.40 4.46 23.38
N PHE A 25 19.59 5.04 23.29
CA PHE A 25 20.04 5.79 22.12
C PHE A 25 21.31 5.15 21.55
N VAL A 26 21.30 4.89 20.24
CA VAL A 26 22.46 4.36 19.51
C VAL A 26 23.20 5.52 18.89
N HIS A 27 24.44 5.73 19.35
CA HIS A 27 25.31 6.76 18.85
C HIS A 27 25.75 6.49 17.40
N GLY A 28 25.94 7.53 16.59
CA GLY A 28 26.18 7.34 15.16
C GLY A 28 27.46 6.64 14.77
N MET A 29 28.46 6.66 15.65
CA MET A 29 29.70 5.88 15.49
C MET A 29 29.47 4.36 15.45
N ILE A 30 28.37 3.88 16.04
CA ILE A 30 28.04 2.44 16.11
C ILE A 30 26.73 2.11 15.37
N ALA A 31 26.10 3.09 14.74
CA ALA A 31 24.79 2.94 14.10
C ALA A 31 24.82 1.92 12.96
N ASP A 32 25.85 1.95 12.11
CA ASP A 32 25.97 1.02 10.97
C ASP A 32 26.21 -0.43 11.42
N GLU A 33 27.02 -0.62 12.46
CA GLU A 33 27.24 -1.94 13.07
C GLU A 33 25.94 -2.47 13.70
N TYR A 34 25.19 -1.60 14.38
CA TYR A 34 23.90 -1.96 14.94
C TYR A 34 22.87 -2.24 13.86
N GLU A 35 22.89 -1.52 12.74
CA GLU A 35 22.01 -1.76 11.58
C GLU A 35 22.25 -3.14 10.97
N GLN A 36 23.51 -3.58 10.84
CA GLN A 36 23.86 -4.95 10.43
C GLN A 36 23.39 -6.00 11.45
N LYS A 37 23.50 -5.71 12.76
CA LYS A 37 22.98 -6.59 13.81
C LYS A 37 21.46 -6.68 13.79
N ILE A 38 20.75 -5.57 13.53
CA ILE A 38 19.30 -5.55 13.32
C ILE A 38 18.96 -6.43 12.13
N GLN A 39 19.61 -6.26 10.98
CA GLN A 39 19.40 -7.11 9.80
C GLN A 39 19.57 -8.60 10.10
N THR A 40 20.62 -8.96 10.84
CA THR A 40 20.86 -10.34 11.29
C THR A 40 19.77 -10.83 12.26
N SER A 41 19.25 -9.93 13.07
CA SER A 41 18.27 -10.22 14.12
C SER A 41 16.82 -10.21 13.67
N ILE A 42 16.50 -9.61 12.50
CA ILE A 42 15.18 -9.76 11.88
C ILE A 42 14.86 -11.25 11.65
N LYS A 43 15.87 -12.10 11.44
CA LYS A 43 15.71 -13.56 11.36
C LYS A 43 15.34 -14.22 12.70
N LYS A 44 15.56 -13.55 13.84
CA LYS A 44 15.38 -14.09 15.20
C LYS A 44 14.17 -13.51 15.96
N SER A 45 13.41 -12.58 15.39
CA SER A 45 12.22 -11.97 16.03
C SER A 45 12.47 -11.39 17.44
N THR A 46 13.68 -10.92 17.74
CA THR A 46 14.10 -10.53 19.10
C THR A 46 14.03 -9.03 19.39
N TYR A 47 13.72 -8.19 18.40
CA TYR A 47 13.76 -6.74 18.54
C TYR A 47 12.40 -6.13 18.21
N LEU A 48 11.95 -5.25 19.12
CA LEU A 48 10.75 -4.46 18.99
C LEU A 48 11.17 -3.00 18.82
N THR A 49 10.48 -2.25 17.97
CA THR A 49 10.81 -0.87 17.65
C THR A 49 9.58 0.01 17.67
N ASP A 50 9.78 1.27 18.04
CA ASP A 50 8.76 2.29 17.88
C ASP A 50 8.91 2.91 16.48
N VAL A 51 7.80 3.13 15.78
CA VAL A 51 7.78 3.67 14.42
C VAL A 51 6.71 4.74 14.33
N ILE A 52 7.00 5.82 13.59
CA ILE A 52 6.02 6.84 13.23
C ILE A 52 5.96 6.99 11.71
N GLY A 53 4.77 7.22 11.17
CA GLY A 53 4.61 7.54 9.75
C GLY A 53 3.19 7.98 9.42
N VAL A 54 3.04 8.57 8.25
CA VAL A 54 1.72 8.88 7.67
C VAL A 54 1.15 7.61 7.07
N ILE A 55 -0.08 7.26 7.42
CA ILE A 55 -0.80 6.13 6.81
C ILE A 55 -1.09 6.44 5.34
N GLU A 56 -0.67 5.53 4.46
CA GLU A 56 -1.06 5.52 3.05
C GLU A 56 -2.42 4.80 2.89
N GLU A 57 -2.92 4.67 1.66
CA GLU A 57 -4.13 3.86 1.41
C GLU A 57 -3.99 2.44 1.99
N HIS A 58 -5.07 1.95 2.61
CA HIS A 58 -5.08 0.66 3.30
C HIS A 58 -6.25 -0.23 2.86
N ASP A 59 -6.02 -1.54 2.90
CA ASP A 59 -7.08 -2.52 2.72
C ASP A 59 -8.07 -2.48 3.91
N PRO A 60 -9.33 -2.93 3.74
CA PRO A 60 -10.21 -3.22 4.86
C PRO A 60 -9.59 -4.28 5.76
N ILE A 61 -10.11 -4.37 6.98
CA ILE A 61 -9.88 -5.55 7.79
C ILE A 61 -10.49 -6.79 7.10
N ARG A 62 -9.73 -7.89 7.06
CA ARG A 62 -10.11 -9.15 6.43
C ARG A 62 -9.99 -10.29 7.44
N LYS A 63 -10.84 -11.31 7.30
CA LYS A 63 -10.67 -12.59 8.01
C LYS A 63 -9.94 -13.56 7.09
N ILE A 64 -8.79 -14.06 7.51
CA ILE A 64 -8.00 -15.04 6.77
C ILE A 64 -7.94 -16.35 7.54
N ARG A 65 -7.94 -17.48 6.83
CA ARG A 65 -7.63 -18.77 7.44
C ARG A 65 -6.14 -19.04 7.29
N ASN A 66 -5.44 -19.20 8.41
CA ASN A 66 -4.01 -19.50 8.39
C ASN A 66 -3.76 -20.98 8.07
N VAL A 67 -2.47 -21.34 7.90
CA VAL A 67 -2.04 -22.71 7.58
C VAL A 67 -2.45 -23.74 8.63
N ASN A 68 -2.70 -23.31 9.87
CA ASN A 68 -3.17 -24.16 10.97
C ASN A 68 -4.70 -24.24 11.03
N GLY A 69 -5.41 -23.70 10.04
CA GLY A 69 -6.88 -23.69 9.98
C GLY A 69 -7.55 -22.65 10.89
N VAL A 70 -6.77 -21.84 11.60
CA VAL A 70 -7.30 -20.80 12.51
C VAL A 70 -7.70 -19.58 11.69
N ILE A 71 -8.89 -19.06 11.96
CA ILE A 71 -9.37 -17.82 11.38
C ILE A 71 -8.75 -16.66 12.18
N GLN A 72 -8.05 -15.77 11.48
CA GLN A 72 -7.40 -14.59 12.05
C GLN A 72 -7.90 -13.33 11.35
N SER A 73 -8.12 -12.27 12.13
CA SER A 73 -8.41 -10.95 11.57
C SER A 73 -7.09 -10.28 11.18
N GLN A 74 -7.07 -9.60 10.03
CA GLN A 74 -5.86 -9.00 9.48
C GLN A 74 -6.20 -7.67 8.82
N ILE A 75 -5.41 -6.64 9.11
CA ILE A 75 -5.41 -5.39 8.34
C ILE A 75 -4.00 -5.10 7.83
N LYS A 76 -3.91 -4.73 6.55
CA LYS A 76 -2.66 -4.45 5.85
C LYS A 76 -2.66 -3.04 5.30
N PHE A 77 -1.59 -2.30 5.57
CA PHE A 77 -1.45 -0.92 5.14
C PHE A 77 0.02 -0.54 5.05
N LYS A 78 0.31 0.64 4.50
CA LYS A 78 1.66 1.21 4.50
C LYS A 78 1.70 2.48 5.32
N ILE A 79 2.86 2.74 5.91
CA ILE A 79 3.18 4.05 6.50
C ILE A 79 4.40 4.63 5.81
N THR A 80 4.44 5.94 5.65
CA THR A 80 5.55 6.66 5.01
C THR A 80 6.07 7.81 5.86
N ASP A 81 7.37 8.06 5.77
CA ASP A 81 8.04 9.27 6.29
C ASP A 81 8.13 10.40 5.26
N GLY A 82 7.53 10.20 4.06
CA GLY A 82 7.60 11.11 2.91
C GLY A 82 8.56 10.62 1.83
N SER A 83 9.61 9.89 2.21
CA SER A 83 10.60 9.33 1.29
C SER A 83 10.33 7.85 1.03
N LYS A 84 10.32 7.04 2.09
CA LYS A 84 10.16 5.59 2.04
C LYS A 84 8.85 5.16 2.66
N SER A 85 8.36 4.01 2.22
CA SER A 85 7.11 3.43 2.71
C SER A 85 7.42 2.03 3.23
N VAL A 86 6.86 1.66 4.37
CA VAL A 86 7.01 0.32 4.98
C VAL A 86 5.64 -0.32 5.15
N GLN A 87 5.56 -1.61 4.85
CA GLN A 87 4.35 -2.39 5.01
C GLN A 87 4.12 -2.71 6.49
N VAL A 88 2.89 -2.53 6.94
CA VAL A 88 2.42 -2.90 8.28
C VAL A 88 1.33 -3.96 8.13
N THR A 89 1.33 -4.95 9.02
CA THR A 89 0.26 -5.95 9.15
C THR A 89 -0.09 -6.10 10.62
N PHE A 90 -1.30 -5.69 10.98
CA PHE A 90 -1.87 -5.97 12.30
C PHE A 90 -2.76 -7.19 12.26
N TRP A 91 -2.81 -7.91 13.39
CA TRP A 91 -3.47 -9.19 13.55
C TRP A 91 -4.46 -9.20 14.71
N ASP A 92 -5.51 -10.00 14.54
CA ASP A 92 -6.51 -10.38 15.54
C ASP A 92 -7.18 -9.17 16.21
N GLU A 93 -7.47 -9.23 17.51
CA GLU A 93 -8.15 -8.17 18.27
C GLU A 93 -7.49 -6.80 18.11
N PHE A 94 -6.17 -6.75 18.01
CA PHE A 94 -5.42 -5.50 17.79
C PHE A 94 -5.72 -4.89 16.41
N ALA A 95 -5.92 -5.72 15.38
CA ALA A 95 -6.33 -5.27 14.06
C ALA A 95 -7.76 -4.72 14.06
N GLU A 96 -8.67 -5.41 14.75
CA GLU A 96 -10.08 -5.02 14.87
C GLU A 96 -10.20 -3.68 15.58
N TYR A 97 -9.55 -3.53 16.74
CA TYR A 97 -9.54 -2.29 17.51
C TYR A 97 -8.92 -1.14 16.70
N PHE A 98 -7.80 -1.39 16.01
CA PHE A 98 -7.20 -0.37 15.15
C PHE A 98 -8.13 0.05 14.00
N ALA A 99 -8.81 -0.90 13.36
CA ALA A 99 -9.73 -0.62 12.26
C ALA A 99 -10.95 0.17 12.70
N GLU A 100 -11.44 -0.03 13.93
CA GLU A 100 -12.52 0.77 14.53
C GLU A 100 -12.05 2.21 14.78
N MET A 101 -10.89 2.39 15.41
CA MET A 101 -10.31 3.72 15.66
C MET A 101 -10.02 4.49 14.36
N LEU A 102 -9.60 3.81 13.29
CA LEU A 102 -9.44 4.46 11.99
C LEU A 102 -10.75 4.94 11.36
N LYS A 103 -11.89 4.29 11.64
CA LYS A 103 -13.20 4.72 11.11
C LYS A 103 -13.71 5.99 11.79
N GLU A 104 -13.38 6.16 13.06
CA GLU A 104 -13.78 7.32 13.87
C GLU A 104 -12.90 8.55 13.63
N GLU A 105 -11.73 8.36 13.00
CA GLU A 105 -10.78 9.44 12.75
C GLU A 105 -11.30 10.45 11.72
N THR A 106 -11.18 11.72 12.06
CA THR A 106 -11.64 12.86 11.25
C THR A 106 -10.50 13.75 10.79
N MET A 107 -9.30 13.63 11.39
CA MET A 107 -8.14 14.43 11.00
C MET A 107 -7.27 13.72 9.96
N TYR A 108 -7.11 14.35 8.80
CA TYR A 108 -6.29 13.85 7.70
C TYR A 108 -5.11 14.78 7.36
N PRO A 109 -3.99 14.24 6.84
CA PRO A 109 -3.70 12.81 6.67
C PRO A 109 -3.44 12.11 8.02
N VAL A 110 -3.73 10.81 8.12
CA VAL A 110 -3.63 10.09 9.42
C VAL A 110 -2.17 9.81 9.76
N ILE A 111 -1.68 10.29 10.90
CA ILE A 111 -0.33 10.01 11.39
C ILE A 111 -0.41 8.94 12.48
N LEU A 112 0.34 7.86 12.31
CA LEU A 112 0.37 6.72 13.20
C LEU A 112 1.71 6.61 13.91
N ILE A 113 1.66 6.47 15.24
CA ILE A 113 2.77 5.96 16.04
C ILE A 113 2.45 4.52 16.42
N ILE A 114 3.36 3.60 16.12
CA ILE A 114 3.30 2.20 16.55
C ILE A 114 4.41 2.00 17.57
N GLY A 115 4.04 1.74 18.82
CA GLY A 115 4.96 1.37 19.88
C GLY A 115 5.18 -0.14 19.92
N SER A 116 6.43 -0.56 20.13
CA SER A 116 6.83 -1.97 20.27
C SER A 116 6.41 -2.86 19.09
N ALA A 117 6.53 -2.35 17.86
CA ALA A 117 6.29 -3.11 16.63
C ALA A 117 7.41 -4.15 16.41
N ARG A 118 7.05 -5.34 15.96
CA ARG A 118 8.01 -6.35 15.54
C ARG A 118 8.37 -6.16 14.08
N VAL A 119 9.66 -6.02 13.80
CA VAL A 119 10.22 -6.03 12.44
C VAL A 119 10.39 -7.47 11.98
N THR A 120 9.89 -7.80 10.80
CA THR A 120 9.98 -9.14 10.20
C THR A 120 10.34 -9.02 8.72
N LEU A 121 11.05 -10.01 8.18
CA LEU A 121 11.28 -10.14 6.74
C LEU A 121 10.25 -11.13 6.18
N TRP A 122 9.44 -10.68 5.22
CA TRP A 122 8.50 -11.52 4.51
C TRP A 122 8.70 -11.38 3.00
N ARG A 123 9.08 -12.48 2.34
CA ARG A 123 9.42 -12.49 0.90
C ARG A 123 10.41 -11.37 0.53
N GLU A 124 11.46 -11.23 1.35
CA GLU A 124 12.52 -10.21 1.20
C GLU A 124 12.09 -8.76 1.46
N GLU A 125 10.83 -8.51 1.80
CA GLU A 125 10.35 -7.19 2.21
C GLU A 125 10.36 -7.04 3.74
N VAL A 126 10.78 -5.88 4.21
CA VAL A 126 10.69 -5.52 5.63
C VAL A 126 9.23 -5.15 5.94
N ILE A 127 8.64 -5.87 6.88
CA ILE A 127 7.27 -5.67 7.34
C ILE A 127 7.25 -5.42 8.85
N LEU A 128 6.33 -4.57 9.30
CA LEU A 128 6.04 -4.33 10.71
C LEU A 128 4.80 -5.12 11.13
N THR A 129 4.85 -5.78 12.28
CA THR A 129 3.73 -6.55 12.83
C THR A 129 3.50 -6.21 14.30
N ASN A 130 2.26 -6.34 14.76
CA ASN A 130 1.97 -6.23 16.19
C ASN A 130 2.43 -7.48 16.95
N VAL A 131 2.71 -7.29 18.23
CA VAL A 131 2.93 -8.32 19.25
C VAL A 131 2.06 -7.98 20.46
N GLY A 132 1.96 -8.86 21.46
CA GLY A 132 1.11 -8.61 22.63
C GLY A 132 1.46 -7.35 23.44
N ALA A 133 2.67 -6.79 23.30
CA ALA A 133 3.09 -5.55 23.94
C ALA A 133 2.96 -4.31 23.03
N ALA A 134 2.53 -4.49 21.78
CA ALA A 134 2.40 -3.41 20.81
C ALA A 134 1.28 -2.45 21.21
N THR A 135 1.49 -1.17 20.93
CA THR A 135 0.52 -0.10 21.15
C THR A 135 0.46 0.76 19.90
N PHE A 136 -0.66 1.44 19.65
CA PHE A 136 -0.73 2.43 18.59
C PHE A 136 -1.32 3.75 19.09
N TYR A 137 -0.97 4.84 18.43
CA TYR A 137 -1.52 6.16 18.67
C TYR A 137 -1.79 6.84 17.34
N ILE A 138 -3.05 7.19 17.11
CA ILE A 138 -3.47 7.89 15.89
C ILE A 138 -3.51 9.37 16.22
N ASN A 139 -2.83 10.18 15.40
CA ASN A 139 -2.95 11.65 15.42
C ASN A 139 -2.74 12.30 16.79
N CYS A 140 -1.97 11.64 17.66
CA CYS A 140 -1.84 12.06 19.05
C CYS A 140 -1.05 13.37 19.19
N ASN A 141 -1.25 14.06 20.31
CA ASN A 141 -0.50 15.27 20.65
C ASN A 141 0.95 14.92 21.05
N HIS A 142 1.80 14.65 20.05
CA HIS A 142 3.21 14.31 20.23
C HIS A 142 4.09 15.15 19.30
N ARG A 143 5.27 15.56 19.79
CA ARG A 143 6.19 16.45 19.03
C ARG A 143 6.49 15.94 17.62
N SER A 144 6.68 14.64 17.46
CA SER A 144 7.00 14.03 16.16
C SER A 144 5.82 14.06 15.19
N VAL A 145 4.58 14.06 15.69
CA VAL A 145 3.38 14.25 14.87
C VAL A 145 3.32 15.68 14.35
N VAL A 146 3.65 16.66 15.21
CA VAL A 146 3.74 18.08 14.83
C VAL A 146 4.84 18.31 13.78
N GLU A 147 5.98 17.65 13.91
CA GLU A 147 7.06 17.70 12.92
C GLU A 147 6.64 17.13 11.55
N ILE A 148 6.01 15.96 11.53
CA ILE A 148 5.48 15.38 10.28
C ILE A 148 4.43 16.30 9.63
N ARG A 149 3.54 16.91 10.41
CA ARG A 149 2.57 17.90 9.91
C ARG A 149 3.26 19.08 9.22
N LYS A 150 4.35 19.60 9.80
CA LYS A 150 5.16 20.67 9.17
C LYS A 150 5.79 20.21 7.86
N MET A 151 6.34 18.99 7.82
CA MET A 151 6.92 18.42 6.59
C MET A 151 5.87 18.23 5.49
N ILE A 152 4.65 17.81 5.84
CA ILE A 152 3.53 17.72 4.89
C ILE A 152 3.21 19.12 4.33
N ALA A 153 3.12 20.14 5.17
CA ALA A 153 2.86 21.52 4.75
C ALA A 153 3.97 22.07 3.82
N GLN A 154 5.20 21.56 3.95
CA GLN A 154 6.34 21.89 3.09
C GLN A 154 6.40 21.04 1.80
N ASN A 155 5.35 20.26 1.48
CA ASN A 155 5.30 19.36 0.33
C ASN A 155 6.43 18.32 0.28
N MET A 156 6.96 17.91 1.44
CA MET A 156 7.96 16.83 1.52
C MET A 156 7.37 15.42 1.34
N PHE A 157 6.05 15.32 1.20
CA PHE A 157 5.33 14.08 0.96
C PHE A 157 4.72 14.08 -0.44
N SER A 158 4.86 12.97 -1.16
CA SER A 158 4.15 12.80 -2.43
C SER A 158 2.64 12.78 -2.18
N LYS A 159 1.87 13.63 -2.86
CA LYS A 159 0.40 13.71 -2.72
C LYS A 159 -0.29 12.35 -2.91
N ASN A 160 0.24 11.49 -3.77
CA ASN A 160 -0.29 10.16 -4.04
C ASN A 160 -0.16 9.19 -2.84
N LYS A 161 0.77 9.43 -1.92
CA LYS A 161 1.01 8.60 -0.74
C LYS A 161 0.19 9.04 0.49
N LEU A 162 -0.46 10.20 0.44
CA LEU A 162 -1.25 10.70 1.56
C LEU A 162 -2.67 10.12 1.49
N ALA A 163 -3.10 9.43 2.55
CA ALA A 163 -4.51 9.08 2.72
C ALA A 163 -5.34 10.36 2.92
N ASN A 164 -6.39 10.54 2.12
CA ASN A 164 -7.36 11.64 2.22
C ASN A 164 -8.73 11.10 2.66
N GLU A 165 -9.60 11.98 3.18
CA GLU A 165 -10.98 11.64 3.56
C GLU A 165 -11.77 10.88 2.48
N GLY A 166 -11.57 11.22 1.20
CA GLY A 166 -12.22 10.56 0.06
C GLY A 166 -11.63 9.20 -0.35
N LYS A 167 -10.45 8.83 0.17
CA LYS A 167 -9.72 7.60 -0.19
C LYS A 167 -9.91 6.50 0.85
N ARG A 168 -11.15 6.30 1.31
CA ARG A 168 -11.49 5.20 2.21
C ARG A 168 -11.49 3.86 1.45
N CYS A 169 -10.30 3.31 1.25
CA CYS A 169 -10.10 1.95 0.73
C CYS A 169 -10.48 0.86 1.79
N ALA A 170 -10.94 1.29 2.97
CA ALA A 170 -11.38 0.47 4.10
C ALA A 170 -12.77 -0.16 3.96
N THR A 171 -13.58 0.28 3.00
CA THR A 171 -14.98 -0.18 2.84
C THR A 171 -15.09 -1.02 1.59
N ILE A 172 -15.67 -2.21 1.73
CA ILE A 172 -16.13 -2.99 0.59
C ILE A 172 -17.48 -2.41 0.18
N TYR A 173 -17.54 -1.83 -1.02
CA TYR A 173 -18.77 -1.26 -1.56
C TYR A 173 -19.55 -2.33 -2.33
N MET A 174 -20.87 -2.28 -2.18
CA MET A 174 -21.79 -2.99 -3.06
C MET A 174 -21.96 -2.21 -4.36
N VAL A 175 -22.23 -2.91 -5.47
CA VAL A 175 -22.39 -2.32 -6.80
C VAL A 175 -23.45 -1.21 -6.81
N LYS A 176 -24.55 -1.37 -6.07
CA LYS A 176 -25.57 -0.31 -5.95
C LYS A 176 -25.04 1.00 -5.34
N ASP A 177 -24.08 0.90 -4.41
CA ASP A 177 -23.56 2.05 -3.67
C ASP A 177 -22.49 2.77 -4.51
N ILE A 178 -21.73 2.01 -5.32
CA ILE A 178 -20.76 2.55 -6.26
C ILE A 178 -21.41 3.53 -7.25
N ASN A 179 -22.59 3.19 -7.75
CA ASN A 179 -23.34 4.06 -8.67
C ASN A 179 -23.80 5.38 -8.03
N ASN A 180 -23.77 5.49 -6.70
CA ASN A 180 -24.22 6.65 -5.94
C ASN A 180 -23.06 7.35 -5.19
N LEU A 181 -21.80 7.03 -5.50
CA LEU A 181 -20.65 7.69 -4.89
C LEU A 181 -20.55 9.15 -5.33
N ALA A 182 -20.09 10.02 -4.42
CA ALA A 182 -19.92 11.44 -4.69
C ALA A 182 -18.66 11.72 -5.53
N ASP A 183 -18.58 12.93 -6.12
CA ASP A 183 -17.52 13.35 -7.05
C ASP A 183 -16.10 13.26 -6.47
N ASN A 184 -15.95 13.27 -5.14
CA ASN A 184 -14.68 13.08 -4.46
C ASN A 184 -14.08 11.67 -4.64
N PHE A 185 -14.83 10.71 -5.19
CA PHE A 185 -14.36 9.37 -5.53
C PHE A 185 -13.88 9.23 -6.99
N ILE A 186 -13.99 10.27 -7.82
CA ILE A 186 -13.44 10.25 -9.18
C ILE A 186 -11.92 9.98 -9.09
N GLU A 187 -11.43 9.03 -9.89
CA GLU A 187 -10.03 8.55 -9.90
C GLU A 187 -9.53 7.95 -8.57
N SER A 188 -10.43 7.64 -7.62
CA SER A 188 -10.07 7.01 -6.35
C SER A 188 -10.11 5.49 -6.45
N HIS A 189 -9.30 4.83 -5.62
CA HIS A 189 -9.35 3.37 -5.46
C HIS A 189 -10.49 2.99 -4.52
N ILE A 190 -11.34 2.07 -4.97
CA ILE A 190 -12.41 1.46 -4.17
C ILE A 190 -12.24 -0.05 -4.16
N LEU A 191 -12.74 -0.70 -3.10
CA LEU A 191 -12.79 -2.16 -3.03
C LEU A 191 -14.21 -2.66 -3.22
N CYS A 192 -14.38 -3.65 -4.08
CA CYS A 192 -15.67 -4.28 -4.36
C CYS A 192 -15.46 -5.79 -4.55
N GLN A 193 -16.39 -6.59 -4.05
CA GLN A 193 -16.38 -8.04 -4.22
C GLN A 193 -17.48 -8.47 -5.19
N VAL A 194 -17.09 -8.91 -6.38
CA VAL A 194 -18.01 -9.27 -7.46
C VAL A 194 -17.65 -10.60 -8.08
N LYS A 195 -18.65 -11.27 -8.66
CA LYS A 195 -18.48 -12.44 -9.51
C LYS A 195 -18.40 -11.99 -10.96
N LEU A 196 -17.35 -12.40 -11.66
CA LEU A 196 -17.22 -12.20 -13.11
C LEU A 196 -18.24 -13.10 -13.83
N THR A 197 -19.10 -12.51 -14.65
CA THR A 197 -20.21 -13.26 -15.30
C THR A 197 -20.07 -13.37 -16.79
N LYS A 198 -19.85 -12.25 -17.48
CA LYS A 198 -19.91 -12.22 -18.95
C LYS A 198 -18.85 -11.32 -19.53
N PHE A 199 -18.02 -11.87 -20.42
CA PHE A 199 -17.14 -11.08 -21.28
C PHE A 199 -17.98 -10.28 -22.28
N GLN A 200 -17.67 -9.00 -22.42
CA GLN A 200 -18.31 -8.21 -23.46
C GLN A 200 -17.78 -8.66 -24.83
N GLN A 201 -18.71 -8.90 -25.75
CA GLN A 201 -18.38 -9.29 -27.11
C GLN A 201 -18.01 -8.05 -27.91
N VAL A 202 -16.75 -7.65 -27.77
CA VAL A 202 -16.13 -6.56 -28.54
C VAL A 202 -15.26 -7.15 -29.65
N LYS A 203 -14.99 -6.34 -30.68
CA LYS A 203 -14.18 -6.75 -31.84
C LYS A 203 -12.75 -7.16 -31.46
N THR A 204 -12.23 -6.64 -30.35
CA THR A 204 -10.84 -6.83 -29.95
C THR A 204 -10.70 -6.66 -28.44
N TRP A 205 -9.95 -7.57 -27.81
CA TRP A 205 -9.64 -7.61 -26.37
C TRP A 205 -8.22 -7.15 -26.05
N CYS A 206 -7.60 -6.42 -26.98
CA CYS A 206 -6.23 -5.97 -26.83
C CYS A 206 -6.01 -4.64 -27.54
N HIS A 207 -5.12 -3.82 -27.01
CA HIS A 207 -4.74 -2.57 -27.67
C HIS A 207 -3.26 -2.61 -28.07
N PRO A 208 -2.88 -1.93 -29.17
CA PRO A 208 -1.49 -1.83 -29.58
C PRO A 208 -0.70 -0.96 -28.60
N ILE A 209 0.52 -1.38 -28.31
CA ILE A 209 1.46 -0.72 -27.41
C ILE A 209 2.83 -0.53 -28.07
N CYS A 210 3.52 0.53 -27.64
CA CYS A 210 4.83 0.87 -28.15
C CYS A 210 5.85 -0.17 -27.68
N THR A 211 6.64 -0.71 -28.60
CA THR A 211 7.67 -1.73 -28.27
C THR A 211 8.84 -1.19 -27.42
N SER A 212 8.92 0.12 -27.17
CA SER A 212 9.98 0.74 -26.36
C SER A 212 9.49 1.25 -25.02
N CYS A 213 8.37 1.98 -24.97
CA CYS A 213 7.84 2.55 -23.72
C CYS A 213 6.59 1.84 -23.19
N TYR A 214 6.05 0.85 -23.93
CA TYR A 214 4.83 0.12 -23.59
C TYR A 214 3.56 0.96 -23.45
N GLU A 215 3.61 2.23 -23.86
CA GLU A 215 2.47 3.15 -23.89
C GLU A 215 1.53 2.82 -25.04
N ARG A 216 0.24 3.16 -24.91
CA ARG A 216 -0.75 2.94 -25.96
C ARG A 216 -0.36 3.66 -27.25
N VAL A 217 -0.54 2.97 -28.38
CA VAL A 217 -0.26 3.51 -29.71
C VAL A 217 -1.57 3.92 -30.37
N HIS A 218 -1.53 5.01 -31.13
CA HIS A 218 -2.68 5.53 -31.85
C HIS A 218 -2.39 5.54 -33.35
N VAL A 219 -3.41 5.29 -34.16
CA VAL A 219 -3.28 5.37 -35.62
C VAL A 219 -3.29 6.86 -36.02
N LEU A 220 -2.18 7.36 -36.54
CA LEU A 220 -2.05 8.70 -37.11
C LEU A 220 -1.61 8.56 -38.57
N ASN A 221 -2.37 9.13 -39.52
CA ASN A 221 -2.08 9.01 -40.96
C ASN A 221 -1.91 7.56 -41.46
N ASN A 222 -2.73 6.62 -40.98
CA ASN A 222 -2.62 5.17 -41.22
C ASN A 222 -1.36 4.48 -40.67
N GLU A 223 -0.58 5.17 -39.83
CA GLU A 223 0.60 4.62 -39.17
C GLU A 223 0.40 4.58 -37.65
N ASP A 224 0.68 3.43 -37.05
CA ASP A 224 0.69 3.25 -35.60
C ASP A 224 1.78 4.15 -35.00
N THR A 225 1.39 5.23 -34.32
CA THR A 225 2.29 6.26 -33.78
C THR A 225 2.19 6.35 -32.27
N CYS A 226 3.35 6.30 -31.60
CA CYS A 226 3.42 6.47 -30.16
C CYS A 226 3.58 7.96 -29.81
N SER A 227 2.59 8.55 -29.13
CA SER A 227 2.61 9.96 -28.72
C SER A 227 3.75 10.30 -27.76
N PHE A 228 4.15 9.36 -26.91
CA PHE A 228 5.23 9.55 -25.95
C PHE A 228 6.62 9.51 -26.60
N CYS A 229 6.90 8.49 -27.40
CA CYS A 229 8.19 8.35 -28.11
C CYS A 229 8.27 9.20 -29.38
N LYS A 230 7.13 9.77 -29.83
CA LYS A 230 6.99 10.51 -31.10
C LYS A 230 7.56 9.74 -32.30
N ARG A 231 7.31 8.43 -32.34
CA ARG A 231 7.80 7.53 -33.39
C ARG A 231 6.69 6.67 -33.93
N VAL A 232 6.85 6.27 -35.18
CA VAL A 232 6.05 5.21 -35.80
C VAL A 232 6.49 3.86 -35.24
N VAL A 233 5.52 2.99 -34.98
CA VAL A 233 5.66 1.65 -34.43
C VAL A 233 5.01 0.68 -35.42
N PRO A 234 5.70 0.28 -36.51
CA PRO A 234 5.10 -0.53 -37.58
C PRO A 234 4.59 -1.90 -37.11
N TYR A 235 5.25 -2.46 -36.09
CA TYR A 235 4.89 -3.73 -35.47
C TYR A 235 4.65 -3.51 -33.98
N ALA A 236 3.52 -2.90 -33.63
CA ALA A 236 3.14 -2.68 -32.25
C ALA A 236 2.90 -4.03 -31.54
N ASP A 237 3.45 -4.17 -30.33
CA ASP A 237 3.07 -5.27 -29.45
C ASP A 237 1.64 -5.03 -28.93
N LYS A 238 1.02 -6.00 -28.27
CA LYS A 238 -0.37 -5.90 -27.81
C LYS A 238 -0.47 -6.27 -26.33
N LYS A 239 -1.30 -5.54 -25.61
CA LYS A 239 -1.68 -5.81 -24.21
C LYS A 239 -3.16 -6.08 -24.12
N PHE A 240 -3.60 -6.91 -23.17
CA PHE A 240 -5.02 -7.12 -22.95
C PHE A 240 -5.70 -5.86 -22.39
N GLU A 241 -6.92 -5.65 -22.86
CA GLU A 241 -7.90 -4.70 -22.34
C GLU A 241 -9.25 -5.38 -22.51
N VAL A 242 -9.70 -6.05 -21.46
CA VAL A 242 -10.88 -6.93 -21.50
C VAL A 242 -12.01 -6.29 -20.73
N SER A 243 -13.07 -5.91 -21.43
CA SER A 243 -14.31 -5.44 -20.81
C SER A 243 -15.15 -6.62 -20.35
N ILE A 244 -15.44 -6.69 -19.05
CA ILE A 244 -16.19 -7.78 -18.43
C ILE A 244 -17.32 -7.23 -17.58
N THR A 245 -18.47 -7.90 -17.62
CA THR A 245 -19.57 -7.65 -16.69
C THR A 245 -19.35 -8.48 -15.45
N ALA A 246 -19.44 -7.84 -14.29
CA ALA A 246 -19.36 -8.47 -12.99
C ALA A 246 -20.62 -8.12 -12.19
N ASN A 247 -21.04 -9.00 -11.29
CA ASN A 247 -22.21 -8.76 -10.45
C ASN A 247 -21.96 -9.15 -8.99
N ASP A 248 -22.72 -8.50 -8.12
CA ASP A 248 -22.94 -8.94 -6.74
C ASP A 248 -24.45 -9.14 -6.53
N GLU A 249 -24.88 -9.30 -5.29
CA GLU A 249 -26.30 -9.45 -4.92
C GLU A 249 -27.13 -8.16 -5.12
N THR A 250 -26.49 -7.01 -5.35
CA THR A 250 -27.15 -5.69 -5.46
C THR A 250 -27.21 -5.14 -6.88
N GLY A 251 -26.36 -5.62 -7.80
CA GLY A 251 -26.36 -5.10 -9.16
C GLY A 251 -25.28 -5.70 -10.05
N SER A 252 -25.12 -5.08 -11.22
CA SER A 252 -24.08 -5.42 -12.20
C SER A 252 -23.26 -4.18 -12.55
N ILE A 253 -21.95 -4.36 -12.72
CA ILE A 253 -20.98 -3.33 -13.07
C ILE A 253 -20.12 -3.82 -14.25
N VAL A 254 -19.66 -2.88 -15.08
CA VAL A 254 -18.72 -3.16 -16.16
C VAL A 254 -17.32 -2.80 -15.67
N LEU A 255 -16.39 -3.76 -15.75
CA LEU A 255 -15.00 -3.60 -15.39
C LEU A 255 -14.12 -3.71 -16.64
N ILE A 256 -13.00 -3.00 -16.64
CA ILE A 256 -11.93 -3.16 -17.63
C ILE A 256 -10.76 -3.83 -16.91
N LEU A 257 -10.41 -5.03 -17.35
CA LEU A 257 -9.24 -5.75 -16.87
C LEU A 257 -8.06 -5.49 -17.82
N GLU A 258 -6.98 -4.94 -17.29
CA GLU A 258 -5.76 -4.73 -18.04
C GLU A 258 -4.89 -6.01 -18.07
N ASP A 259 -3.80 -5.94 -18.82
CA ASP A 259 -2.90 -7.06 -19.11
C ASP A 259 -2.40 -7.82 -17.87
N ARG A 260 -2.13 -7.13 -16.76
CA ARG A 260 -1.67 -7.77 -15.52
C ARG A 260 -2.75 -8.62 -14.89
N GLU A 261 -3.97 -8.12 -14.81
CA GLU A 261 -5.12 -8.77 -14.19
C GLU A 261 -5.52 -9.99 -15.01
N VAL A 262 -5.55 -9.86 -16.33
CA VAL A 262 -5.85 -10.98 -17.26
C VAL A 262 -4.79 -12.08 -17.16
N ARG A 263 -3.49 -11.73 -17.12
CA ARG A 263 -2.41 -12.71 -16.92
C ARG A 263 -2.53 -13.43 -15.58
N THR A 264 -2.88 -12.70 -14.53
CA THR A 264 -3.02 -13.27 -13.18
C THR A 264 -4.20 -14.24 -13.09
N LEU A 265 -5.34 -13.88 -13.69
CA LEU A 265 -6.55 -14.69 -13.65
C LEU A 265 -6.52 -15.90 -14.60
N MET A 266 -5.91 -15.75 -15.78
CA MET A 266 -5.99 -16.74 -16.85
C MET A 266 -4.66 -17.40 -17.23
N GLY A 267 -3.52 -16.87 -16.75
CA GLY A 267 -2.19 -17.40 -17.07
C GLY A 267 -1.81 -17.26 -18.56
N LYS A 268 -2.47 -16.37 -19.30
CA LYS A 268 -2.25 -16.18 -20.74
C LYS A 268 -1.66 -14.81 -21.04
N THR A 269 -0.84 -14.74 -22.08
CA THR A 269 -0.30 -13.51 -22.67
C THR A 269 -0.87 -13.31 -24.07
N VAL A 270 -0.91 -12.07 -24.56
CA VAL A 270 -1.26 -11.83 -25.96
C VAL A 270 -0.14 -12.39 -26.84
N VAL A 271 -0.46 -13.35 -27.70
CA VAL A 271 0.49 -13.88 -28.69
C VAL A 271 0.20 -13.18 -30.00
N ILE A 272 1.21 -12.51 -30.54
CA ILE A 272 1.16 -11.97 -31.90
C ILE A 272 1.85 -13.01 -32.79
N PRO A 273 1.12 -13.70 -33.68
CA PRO A 273 1.77 -14.49 -34.71
C PRO A 273 2.60 -13.52 -35.58
N ARG A 274 3.92 -13.67 -35.52
CA ARG A 274 4.87 -12.95 -36.37
C ARG A 274 5.13 -13.73 -37.63
#